data_AF-A0A945SK27-F1
#
_entry.id   AF-A0A945SK27-F1
#
_cell.length_a   1.000
_cell.length_b   1.000
_cell.length_c   1.000
_cell.angle_alpha   90.00
_cell.angle_beta   90.00
_cell.angle_gamma   90.00
#
_symmetry.space_group_name_H-M   'P 1'
#
loop_
_entity.id
_entity.type
_entity.pdbx_description
1 polymer ?
#
loop_
_entity_poly.entity_id
_entity_poly.type
_entity_poly.pdbx_seq_one_letter_code
_entity_poly.pdbx_strand_id
1 'polypeptide(L)' 'MDQQKIDRALEIVGQMGCEKTREIIRQLEAGEEVPPCDKLSVDECRAMLNELKEVMSVYGEECCPVPIAS' A
#
# COMPACT_ATOMS: atom_id res chain seq x y z
N MET A 1 8.71 13.45 7.59
CA MET A 1 7.65 12.49 7.26
C MET A 1 6.43 13.29 6.81
N ASP A 2 6.08 13.23 5.53
CA ASP A 2 4.91 13.92 4.99
C ASP A 2 3.70 12.96 4.98
N GLN A 3 2.89 13.00 6.04
CA GLN A 3 1.75 12.07 6.18
C GLN A 3 0.77 12.15 4.99
N GLN A 4 0.61 13.32 4.37
CA GLN A 4 -0.22 13.49 3.17
C GLN A 4 0.26 12.68 1.96
N LYS A 5 1.58 12.46 1.81
CA LYS A 5 2.11 11.66 0.71
C LYS A 5 1.86 10.18 0.95
N ILE A 6 2.01 9.74 2.20
CA ILE A 6 1.73 8.37 2.65
C ILE A 6 0.26 8.05 2.43
N ASP A 7 -0.64 8.89 2.94
CA ASP A 7 -2.09 8.72 2.82
C ASP A 7 -2.55 8.63 1.35
N ARG A 8 -2.06 9.52 0.49
CA ARG A 8 -2.35 9.48 -0.94
C ARG A 8 -1.83 8.22 -1.62
N ALA A 9 -0.65 7.75 -1.23
CA ALA A 9 -0.09 6.51 -1.74
C ALA A 9 -0.90 5.30 -1.26
N LEU A 10 -1.35 5.28 0.00
CA LEU A 10 -2.23 4.26 0.55
C LEU A 10 -3.57 4.21 -0.19
N GLU A 11 -4.20 5.36 -0.45
CA GLU A 11 -5.44 5.42 -1.24
C GLU A 11 -5.24 4.86 -2.65
N ILE A 12 -4.17 5.27 -3.35
CA ILE A 12 -3.85 4.78 -4.69
C ILE A 12 -3.64 3.26 -4.68
N VAL A 13 -2.87 2.74 -3.72
CA VAL A 13 -2.60 1.30 -3.59
C VAL A 13 -3.87 0.53 -3.25
N GLY A 14 -4.68 1.03 -2.31
CA GLY A 14 -5.97 0.44 -1.94
C GLY A 14 -6.96 0.40 -3.11
N GLN A 15 -6.99 1.43 -3.96
CA GLN A 15 -7.82 1.48 -5.17
C GLN A 15 -7.37 0.47 -6.24
N MET A 16 -6.10 0.05 -6.26
CA MET A 16 -5.64 -1.00 -7.18
C MET A 16 -6.08 -2.41 -6.78
N GLY A 17 -6.65 -2.58 -5.58
CA GLY A 17 -7.09 -3.87 -5.06
C GLY A 17 -6.00 -4.62 -4.30
N CYS A 18 -6.41 -5.62 -3.52
CA CYS A 18 -5.55 -6.30 -2.57
C CYS A 18 -4.41 -7.12 -3.21
N GLU A 19 -4.61 -7.65 -4.41
CA GLU A 19 -3.55 -8.38 -5.11
C GLU A 19 -2.39 -7.45 -5.47
N LYS A 20 -2.70 -6.30 -6.06
CA LYS A 20 -1.72 -5.26 -6.39
C LYS A 20 -1.09 -4.65 -5.13
N THR A 21 -1.89 -4.47 -4.09
CA THR A 21 -1.43 -4.03 -2.76
C THR A 21 -0.37 -4.99 -2.20
N ARG A 22 -0.62 -6.30 -2.21
CA ARG A 22 0.36 -7.32 -1.79
C ARG A 22 1.60 -7.32 -2.65
N GLU A 23 1.45 -7.18 -3.96
CA GLU A 23 2.60 -7.09 -4.89
C GLU A 23 3.48 -5.87 -4.58
N ILE A 24 2.86 -4.74 -4.25
CA ILE A 24 3.58 -3.52 -3.85
C ILE A 24 4.29 -3.73 -2.51
N ILE A 25 3.65 -4.33 -1.51
CA ILE A 25 4.28 -4.68 -0.23
C ILE A 25 5.52 -5.56 -0.45
N ARG A 26 5.42 -6.59 -1.32
CA ARG A 26 6.54 -7.50 -1.61
C ARG A 26 7.70 -6.80 -2.32
N GLN A 27 7.41 -5.95 -3.30
CA GLN A 27 8.44 -5.13 -3.97
C GLN A 27 9.12 -4.19 -2.97
N LEU A 28 8.35 -3.56 -2.10
CA LEU A 28 8.90 -2.69 -1.05
C LEU A 28 9.77 -3.42 -0.04
N GLU A 29 9.40 -4.64 0.35
CA GLU A 29 10.23 -5.50 1.21
C GLU A 29 11.50 -5.98 0.49
N ALA A 30 11.46 -6.15 -0.82
CA ALA A 30 12.61 -6.46 -1.66
C ALA A 30 13.55 -5.25 -1.88
N GLY A 31 13.12 -4.05 -1.50
CA GLY A 31 13.84 -2.80 -1.76
C GLY A 31 13.69 -2.31 -3.20
N GLU A 32 12.66 -2.75 -3.92
CA GLU A 32 12.30 -2.24 -5.24
C GLU A 32 11.59 -0.88 -5.15
N GLU A 33 11.90 -0.02 -6.12
CA GLU A 33 11.29 1.30 -6.27
C GLU A 33 9.92 1.14 -6.95
N VAL A 34 8.86 1.18 -6.15
CA VAL A 34 7.48 1.17 -6.64
C VAL A 34 6.98 2.61 -6.88
N PRO A 35 6.10 2.85 -7.87
CA PRO A 35 5.61 4.19 -8.22
C PRO A 35 5.06 5.04 -7.05
N PRO A 36 4.35 4.49 -6.05
CA PRO A 36 3.95 5.28 -4.89
C PRO A 36 5.10 5.65 -3.95
N CYS A 37 6.18 4.87 -3.91
CA CYS A 37 7.38 5.16 -3.10
C CYS A 37 8.51 5.87 -3.83
N ASP A 38 8.48 5.98 -5.16
CA ASP A 38 9.45 6.77 -5.95
C ASP A 38 9.58 8.23 -5.44
N LYS A 39 8.48 8.77 -4.92
CA LYS A 39 8.42 10.13 -4.34
C LYS A 39 8.53 10.17 -2.82
N LEU A 40 8.67 9.02 -2.16
CA LEU A 40 8.78 8.88 -0.71
C LEU A 40 10.23 8.60 -0.34
N SER A 41 10.68 9.17 0.78
CA SER A 41 11.96 8.79 1.36
C SER A 41 11.88 7.35 1.91
N VAL A 42 13.02 6.68 2.08
CA VAL A 42 13.10 5.32 2.66
C VAL A 42 12.29 5.20 3.97
N ASP A 43 12.33 6.23 4.81
CA ASP A 43 11.61 6.29 6.08
C ASP A 43 10.08 6.38 5.88
N GLU A 44 9.63 7.19 4.92
CA GLU A 44 8.22 7.36 4.58
C GLU A 44 7.65 6.12 3.90
N CYS A 45 8.47 5.46 3.08
CA CYS A 45 8.10 4.22 2.43
C CYS A 45 7.97 3.06 3.45
N ARG A 46 8.84 3.02 4.47
CA ARG A 46 8.69 2.07 5.60
C ARG A 46 7.43 2.34 6.42
N ALA A 47 7.12 3.60 6.69
CA ALA A 47 5.88 3.96 7.38
C ALA A 47 4.65 3.52 6.57
N MET A 48 4.62 3.83 5.27
CA MET A 48 3.56 3.40 4.36
C MET A 48 3.42 1.87 4.31
N LEU A 49 4.54 1.14 4.24
CA LEU A 49 4.55 -0.33 4.24
C LEU A 49 3.94 -0.90 5.53
N ASN A 50 4.25 -0.29 6.67
CA ASN A 50 3.70 -0.71 7.95
C ASN A 50 2.19 -0.45 8.00
N GLU A 51 1.74 0.72 7.56
CA GLU A 51 0.30 1.03 7.50
C GLU A 51 -0.43 0.12 6.51
N LEU A 52 0.15 -0.17 5.34
CA LEU A 52 -0.37 -1.14 4.38
C LEU A 52 -0.57 -2.52 5.02
N LYS A 53 0.42 -2.99 5.78
CA LYS A 53 0.35 -4.27 6.49
C LYS A 53 -0.71 -4.24 7.60
N GLU A 54 -0.83 -3.17 8.36
CA GLU A 54 -1.86 -3.03 9.39
C GLU A 54 -3.26 -3.01 8.78
N VAL A 55 -3.47 -2.20 7.73
CA VAL A 55 -4.73 -2.14 6.99
C VAL A 55 -5.06 -3.52 6.42
N MET A 56 -4.12 -4.18 5.73
CA MET A 56 -4.33 -5.55 5.24
C MET A 56 -4.56 -6.58 6.35
N SER A 57 -3.96 -6.40 7.53
CA SER A 57 -4.19 -7.27 8.68
C SER A 57 -5.62 -7.17 9.21
N VAL A 58 -6.26 -6.01 9.07
CA VAL A 58 -7.69 -5.83 9.40
C VAL A 58 -8.59 -6.49 8.34
N TYR A 59 -8.17 -6.49 7.08
CA TYR A 59 -8.92 -7.15 5.99
C TYR A 59 -8.82 -8.69 5.99
N GLY A 60 -7.93 -9.30 6.77
CA GLY A 60 -7.76 -10.75 6.83
C GLY A 60 -7.25 -11.37 5.51
N GLU A 61 -6.94 -12.67 5.52
CA GLU A 61 -6.47 -13.41 4.32
C GLU A 61 -7.45 -13.38 3.15
N GLU A 62 -8.72 -13.09 3.43
CA GLU A 62 -9.82 -13.00 2.49
C GLU A 62 -10.09 -11.52 2.20
N CYS A 63 -9.26 -10.90 1.35
CA CYS A 63 -9.69 -9.66 0.72
C CYS A 63 -10.90 -9.96 -0.16
N CYS A 64 -12.08 -9.80 0.41
CA CYS A 64 -13.33 -9.84 -0.33
C CYS A 64 -13.22 -8.79 -1.44
N PRO A 65 -13.38 -9.17 -2.72
CA PRO A 65 -13.49 -8.19 -3.79
C PRO A 65 -14.70 -7.32 -3.45
N VAL A 66 -14.47 -6.09 -3.01
CA VAL A 66 -15.56 -5.12 -2.94
C VAL A 66 -16.10 -5.00 -4.37
N PRO A 67 -17.37 -5.37 -4.64
CA PRO A 67 -17.92 -5.17 -5.96
C PRO A 67 -17.93 -3.66 -6.17
N ILE A 68 -17.20 -3.18 -7.17
CA ILE A 68 -17.42 -1.84 -7.69
C ILE A 68 -18.86 -1.85 -8.20
N ALA A 69 -19.76 -1.25 -7.43
CA ALA A 69 -21.14 -1.07 -7.82
C ALA A 69 -21.16 -0.32 -9.17
N SER A 70 -21.70 -1.00 -10.18
CA SER A 70 -21.88 -0.48 -11.54
C SER A 70 -22.97 0.57 -11.61
#